data_AF-A0A7C6PP81-F1
#
_entry.id   AF-A0A7C6PP81-F1
#
_cell.length_a   1.000
_cell.length_b   1.000
_cell.length_c   1.000
_cell.angle_alpha   90.00
_cell.angle_beta   90.00
_cell.angle_gamma   90.00
#
_symmetry.space_group_name_H-M   'P 1'
#
loop_
_entity.id
_entity.type
_entity.pdbx_description
1 polymer ?
#
loop_
_entity_poly.entity_id
_entity_poly.type
_entity_poly.pdbx_seq_one_letter_code
_entity_poly.pdbx_strand_id
1 'polypeptide(L)'
;MAFYVFILASMILKAGFQEWYRHHRISPCIALSGQGARRAGSDEKGDKVDGEEDGASCIDLGDVIIIVLLAATGLIARVDPAEFYGFQFANLRTCPWATMALIWAGAFALNRVVRASVPRELLPDGTFQLLGGYSLPAVASAGIAFVAMQTLWEELLFRGAIFNACTLLLETGGTILDRGAAPVDAKLAAAVLSSAVFGLAHFLPLQVVSCSHINGIPGRGNRSLSSGLGLAKVYALVMPCVCGLIFIKLNSEAGSLIPGWVMHFGLNYGSLIWNKVWLGKRERLWMKATLNSRT
;
A
#
# COMPACT_ATOMS: atom_id res chain seq x y z
N MET A 1 -23.60 -11.29 -2.84
CA MET A 1 -23.07 -12.41 -2.03
C MET A 1 -21.57 -12.69 -2.26
N ALA A 2 -21.11 -12.92 -3.50
CA ALA A 2 -19.70 -13.26 -3.78
C ALA A 2 -18.68 -12.20 -3.31
N PHE A 3 -19.00 -10.90 -3.42
CA PHE A 3 -18.15 -9.80 -2.94
C PHE A 3 -17.93 -9.82 -1.42
N TYR A 4 -18.99 -10.05 -0.64
CA TYR A 4 -18.91 -10.13 0.82
C TYR A 4 -18.15 -11.38 1.28
N VAL A 5 -18.33 -12.50 0.59
CA VAL A 5 -17.55 -13.72 0.85
C VAL A 5 -16.08 -13.48 0.58
N PHE A 6 -15.75 -12.76 -0.50
CA PHE A 6 -14.36 -12.39 -0.81
C PHE A 6 -13.73 -11.47 0.25
N ILE A 7 -14.44 -10.43 0.68
CA ILE A 7 -13.97 -9.53 1.76
C ILE A 7 -13.75 -10.33 3.04
N LEU A 8 -14.74 -11.09 3.48
CA LEU A 8 -14.66 -11.86 4.71
C LEU A 8 -13.54 -12.90 4.66
N ALA A 9 -13.43 -13.68 3.58
CA ALA A 9 -12.37 -14.66 3.40
C ALA A 9 -10.98 -14.01 3.43
N SER A 10 -10.84 -12.84 2.80
CA SER A 10 -9.56 -12.16 2.74
C SER A 10 -9.19 -11.47 4.06
N MET A 11 -10.18 -11.01 4.83
CA MET A 11 -9.97 -10.54 6.22
C MET A 11 -9.56 -11.69 7.13
N ILE A 12 -10.21 -12.85 7.02
CA ILE A 12 -9.83 -14.07 7.76
C ILE A 12 -8.40 -14.50 7.40
N LEU A 13 -8.04 -14.48 6.12
CA LEU A 13 -6.69 -14.80 5.67
C LEU A 13 -5.66 -13.78 6.18
N LYS A 14 -5.97 -12.48 6.16
CA LYS A 14 -5.09 -11.42 6.70
C LYS A 14 -4.90 -11.59 8.22
N ALA A 15 -5.98 -11.79 8.96
CA ALA A 15 -5.94 -12.01 10.40
C ALA A 15 -5.19 -13.30 10.77
N GLY A 16 -5.48 -14.40 10.08
CA GLY A 16 -4.78 -15.68 10.27
C GLY A 16 -3.29 -15.57 9.95
N PHE A 17 -2.92 -14.81 8.92
CA PHE A 17 -1.52 -14.54 8.60
C PHE A 17 -0.83 -13.70 9.68
N GLN A 18 -1.50 -12.66 10.18
CA GLN A 18 -0.99 -11.82 11.28
C GLN A 18 -0.83 -12.61 12.60
N GLU A 19 -1.78 -13.48 12.92
CA GLU A 19 -1.73 -14.34 14.11
C GLU A 19 -0.61 -15.38 14.00
N TRP A 20 -0.51 -16.04 12.85
CA TRP A 20 0.55 -17.00 12.58
C TRP A 20 1.94 -16.33 12.64
N TYR A 21 2.06 -15.08 12.17
CA TYR A 21 3.28 -14.28 12.27
C TYR A 21 3.65 -13.97 13.74
N ARG A 22 2.65 -13.65 14.59
CA ARG A 22 2.83 -13.45 16.04
C ARG A 22 3.44 -14.69 16.71
N HIS A 23 2.92 -15.88 16.38
CA HIS A 23 3.42 -17.13 16.97
C HIS A 23 4.85 -17.51 16.54
N HIS A 24 5.33 -17.01 15.41
CA HIS A 24 6.68 -17.33 14.90
C HIS A 24 7.75 -16.27 15.27
N ARG A 25 7.44 -15.37 16.22
CA ARG A 25 8.38 -14.37 16.80
C ARG A 25 9.13 -13.51 15.78
N ILE A 26 8.56 -13.28 14.61
CA ILE A 26 9.06 -12.23 13.73
C ILE A 26 8.27 -10.99 14.15
N SER A 27 8.87 -10.04 14.85
CA SER A 27 8.12 -8.85 15.29
C SER A 27 7.95 -7.89 14.10
N PRO A 28 6.72 -7.48 13.72
CA PRO A 28 6.50 -6.53 12.62
C PRO A 28 6.57 -5.09 13.10
N CYS A 29 6.77 -4.85 14.39
CA CYS A 29 6.97 -3.50 14.88
C CYS A 29 8.31 -3.00 14.33
N ILE A 30 8.21 -2.11 13.34
CA ILE A 30 9.09 -0.95 13.29
C ILE A 30 9.15 -0.44 14.73
N ALA A 31 10.27 -0.72 15.40
CA ALA A 31 10.60 -0.12 16.67
C ALA A 31 10.78 1.38 16.42
N LEU A 32 9.66 2.11 16.45
CA LEU A 32 9.62 3.52 16.81
C LEU A 32 9.81 3.70 18.33
N SER A 33 10.29 2.68 19.04
CA SER A 33 10.89 2.85 20.35
C SER A 33 12.40 3.01 20.19
N GLY A 34 12.83 4.27 20.17
CA GLY A 34 14.08 4.62 20.82
C GLY A 34 13.98 4.22 22.28
N GLN A 35 14.26 2.97 22.61
CA GLN A 35 14.46 2.52 23.96
C GLN A 35 15.71 1.65 24.01
N GLY A 36 16.74 2.25 24.59
CA GLY A 36 17.66 1.51 25.43
C GLY A 36 18.76 0.77 24.69
N ALA A 37 19.70 1.53 24.13
CA ALA A 37 21.10 1.24 24.43
C ALA A 37 21.31 1.35 25.96
N ARG A 38 20.76 0.41 26.75
CA ARG A 38 21.17 0.21 28.13
C ARG A 38 22.46 -0.58 28.08
N ARG A 39 23.54 0.19 28.18
CA ARG A 39 24.79 -0.13 28.88
C ARG A 39 24.95 -1.61 29.21
N ALA A 40 25.82 -2.28 28.46
CA ALA A 40 26.59 -3.37 29.01
C ALA A 40 27.40 -2.81 30.19
N GLY A 41 27.11 -3.28 31.39
CA GLY A 41 27.89 -2.98 32.59
C GLY A 41 27.05 -2.85 33.85
N SER A 42 26.66 -3.98 34.43
CA SER A 42 26.95 -4.33 35.83
C SER A 42 26.17 -5.59 36.20
N ASP A 43 26.90 -6.56 36.74
CA ASP A 43 26.38 -7.75 37.40
C ASP A 43 25.24 -7.40 38.37
N GLU A 44 24.06 -7.97 38.16
CA GLU A 44 23.15 -8.25 39.26
C GLU A 44 22.27 -9.46 38.90
N LYS A 45 22.47 -10.54 39.65
CA LYS A 45 21.56 -11.68 39.73
C LYS A 45 20.24 -11.16 40.31
N GLY A 46 19.16 -11.18 39.54
CA GLY A 46 17.84 -10.84 40.05
C GLY A 46 16.74 -11.20 39.06
N ASP A 47 15.98 -12.23 39.44
CA ASP A 47 14.63 -12.61 39.03
C ASP A 47 14.21 -12.56 37.55
N LYS A 48 13.83 -13.75 37.06
CA LYS A 48 12.99 -13.95 35.88
C LYS A 48 11.63 -13.31 36.14
N VAL A 49 11.49 -12.05 35.74
CA VAL A 49 10.17 -11.48 35.46
C VAL A 49 9.79 -11.98 34.07
N ASP A 50 8.92 -12.99 34.04
CA ASP A 50 8.20 -13.39 32.85
C ASP A 50 7.27 -12.22 32.48
N GLY A 51 7.84 -11.24 31.77
CA GLY A 51 7.10 -10.16 31.14
C GLY A 51 6.27 -10.76 30.02
N GLU A 52 5.03 -11.12 30.37
CA GLU A 52 3.95 -11.31 29.42
C GLU A 52 3.78 -9.98 28.68
N GLU A 53 4.50 -9.82 27.56
CA GLU A 53 4.24 -8.73 26.62
C GLU A 53 2.81 -8.96 26.13
N ASP A 54 1.87 -8.22 26.71
CA ASP A 54 0.49 -8.11 26.25
C ASP A 54 0.50 -7.86 24.74
N GLY A 55 0.29 -8.94 23.99
CA GLY A 55 0.28 -8.97 22.54
C GLY A 55 -0.97 -8.27 22.05
N ALA A 56 -0.96 -6.93 22.08
CA ALA A 56 -2.04 -6.12 21.57
C ALA A 56 -2.31 -6.52 20.11
N SER A 57 -3.49 -7.11 19.87
CA SER A 57 -3.96 -7.43 18.53
C SER A 57 -4.14 -6.11 17.77
N CYS A 58 -3.15 -5.74 16.97
CA CYS A 58 -3.23 -4.55 16.14
C CYS A 58 -4.17 -4.86 14.97
N ILE A 59 -5.47 -4.66 15.21
CA ILE A 59 -6.45 -4.57 14.12
C ILE A 59 -6.04 -3.36 13.30
N ASP A 60 -5.80 -3.57 12.01
CA ASP A 60 -5.47 -2.49 11.09
C ASP A 60 -6.64 -1.50 11.05
N LEU A 61 -6.36 -0.24 11.40
CA LEU A 61 -7.36 0.83 11.43
C LEU A 61 -8.06 0.97 10.06
N GLY A 62 -7.36 0.66 8.96
CA GLY A 62 -7.95 0.63 7.63
C GLY A 62 -9.09 -0.40 7.50
N ASP A 63 -8.90 -1.59 8.05
CA ASP A 63 -9.92 -2.66 8.01
C ASP A 63 -11.17 -2.24 8.81
N VAL A 64 -10.98 -1.59 9.97
CA VAL A 64 -12.08 -1.08 10.80
C VAL A 64 -12.86 0.01 10.06
N ILE A 65 -12.15 0.97 9.46
CA ILE A 65 -12.79 2.07 8.70
C ILE A 65 -13.67 1.51 7.58
N ILE A 66 -13.21 0.49 6.85
CA ILE A 66 -14.00 -0.12 5.77
C ILE A 66 -15.22 -0.83 6.32
N ILE A 67 -15.08 -1.63 7.38
CA ILE A 67 -16.23 -2.31 7.98
C ILE A 67 -17.28 -1.28 8.37
N VAL A 68 -16.86 -0.18 9.00
CA VAL A 68 -17.75 0.91 9.37
C VAL A 68 -18.39 1.56 8.14
N LEU A 69 -17.63 1.84 7.08
CA LEU A 69 -18.15 2.41 5.83
C LEU A 69 -19.17 1.48 5.16
N LEU A 70 -18.85 0.19 5.00
CA LEU A 70 -19.74 -0.80 4.41
C LEU A 70 -21.00 -1.00 5.27
N ALA A 71 -20.84 -1.08 6.59
CA ALA A 71 -21.97 -1.22 7.52
C ALA A 71 -22.85 0.03 7.50
N ALA A 72 -22.27 1.23 7.52
CA ALA A 72 -23.00 2.48 7.44
C ALA A 72 -23.80 2.57 6.14
N THR A 73 -23.21 2.21 5.00
CA THR A 73 -23.92 2.20 3.72
C THR A 73 -25.07 1.17 3.72
N GLY A 74 -24.82 -0.05 4.15
CA GLY A 74 -25.86 -1.09 4.17
C GLY A 74 -27.00 -0.80 5.15
N LEU A 75 -26.69 -0.26 6.34
CA LEU A 75 -27.66 -0.03 7.40
C LEU A 75 -28.40 1.31 7.25
N ILE A 76 -27.70 2.38 6.87
CA ILE A 76 -28.25 3.73 6.79
C ILE A 76 -28.83 3.98 5.40
N ALA A 77 -28.04 3.76 4.34
CA ALA A 77 -28.48 4.05 2.98
C ALA A 77 -29.42 2.95 2.43
N ARG A 78 -29.41 1.75 3.02
CA ARG A 78 -30.21 0.58 2.58
C ARG A 78 -29.99 0.20 1.11
N VAL A 79 -28.80 0.49 0.59
CA VAL A 79 -28.33 0.09 -0.74
C VAL A 79 -27.24 -0.95 -0.57
N ASP A 80 -27.05 -1.85 -1.53
CA ASP A 80 -25.91 -2.78 -1.56
C ASP A 80 -24.59 -1.97 -1.52
N PRO A 81 -23.75 -2.11 -0.47
CA PRO A 81 -22.46 -1.44 -0.42
C PRO A 81 -21.58 -1.62 -1.65
N ALA A 82 -21.59 -2.80 -2.28
CA ALA A 82 -20.80 -3.02 -3.50
C ALA A 82 -21.30 -2.11 -4.62
N GLU A 83 -22.61 -2.01 -4.81
CA GLU A 83 -23.20 -1.13 -5.82
C GLU A 83 -22.98 0.35 -5.48
N PHE A 84 -23.17 0.74 -4.22
CA PHE A 84 -23.00 2.12 -3.75
C PHE A 84 -21.59 2.65 -3.98
N TYR A 85 -20.57 1.84 -3.70
CA TYR A 85 -19.18 2.22 -3.95
C TYR A 85 -18.74 2.00 -5.41
N GLY A 86 -19.61 1.47 -6.28
CA GLY A 86 -19.33 1.30 -7.71
C GLY A 86 -18.64 -0.01 -8.09
N PHE A 87 -18.70 -1.06 -7.27
CA PHE A 87 -18.29 -2.42 -7.67
C PHE A 87 -19.38 -3.09 -8.52
N GLN A 88 -19.35 -2.81 -9.83
CA GLN A 88 -20.31 -3.37 -10.78
C GLN A 88 -19.66 -4.37 -11.73
N PHE A 89 -20.18 -5.61 -11.74
CA PHE A 89 -19.71 -6.67 -12.64
C PHE A 89 -20.33 -6.61 -14.05
N ALA A 90 -21.50 -5.98 -14.19
CA ALA A 90 -22.25 -5.92 -15.44
C ALA A 90 -21.44 -5.26 -16.58
N ASN A 91 -20.63 -4.27 -16.24
CA ASN A 91 -19.89 -3.44 -17.21
C ASN A 91 -18.46 -3.95 -17.48
N LEU A 92 -18.07 -5.10 -16.95
CA LEU A 92 -16.71 -5.63 -17.16
C LEU A 92 -16.45 -6.06 -18.61
N ARG A 93 -17.49 -6.43 -19.35
CA ARG A 93 -17.36 -6.85 -20.75
C ARG A 93 -16.99 -5.70 -21.69
N THR A 94 -17.36 -4.47 -21.33
CA THR A 94 -17.07 -3.26 -22.12
C THR A 94 -15.74 -2.61 -21.72
N CYS A 95 -15.05 -3.15 -20.71
CA CYS A 95 -13.79 -2.61 -20.25
C CYS A 95 -12.67 -2.83 -21.30
N PRO A 96 -11.84 -1.82 -21.59
CA PRO A 96 -10.76 -1.93 -22.58
C PRO A 96 -9.56 -2.71 -22.02
N TRP A 97 -9.73 -4.01 -21.80
CA TRP A 97 -8.74 -4.89 -21.16
C TRP A 97 -7.37 -4.88 -21.86
N ALA A 98 -7.34 -4.78 -23.19
CA ALA A 98 -6.10 -4.69 -23.95
C ALA A 98 -5.33 -3.40 -23.60
N THR A 99 -6.01 -2.25 -23.60
CA THR A 99 -5.43 -0.97 -23.21
C THR A 99 -4.94 -1.02 -21.77
N MET A 100 -5.73 -1.59 -20.85
CA MET A 100 -5.30 -1.79 -19.47
C MET A 100 -4.05 -2.64 -19.35
N ALA A 101 -3.95 -3.75 -20.09
CA ALA A 101 -2.78 -4.61 -20.08
C ALA A 101 -1.52 -3.88 -20.57
N LEU A 102 -1.65 -3.02 -21.59
CA LEU A 102 -0.54 -2.20 -22.09
C LEU A 102 -0.11 -1.15 -21.08
N ILE A 103 -1.06 -0.42 -20.47
CA ILE A 103 -0.74 0.57 -19.42
C ILE A 103 -0.10 -0.13 -18.22
N TRP A 104 -0.63 -1.30 -17.83
CA TRP A 104 -0.09 -2.12 -16.76
C TRP A 104 1.36 -2.51 -17.04
N ALA A 105 1.64 -3.04 -18.24
CA ALA A 105 3.00 -3.44 -18.63
C ALA A 105 3.97 -2.25 -18.64
N GLY A 106 3.52 -1.10 -19.16
CA GLY A 106 4.31 0.14 -19.18
C GLY A 106 4.61 0.66 -17.77
N ALA A 107 3.59 0.77 -16.92
CA ALA A 107 3.75 1.21 -15.53
C ALA A 107 4.62 0.25 -14.72
N PHE A 108 4.48 -1.06 -14.94
CA PHE A 108 5.34 -2.07 -14.33
C PHE A 108 6.80 -1.89 -14.76
N ALA A 109 7.06 -1.78 -16.08
CA ALA A 109 8.40 -1.59 -16.62
C ALA A 109 9.04 -0.29 -16.12
N LEU A 110 8.30 0.83 -16.13
CA LEU A 110 8.77 2.11 -15.60
C LEU A 110 9.12 2.02 -14.11
N ASN A 111 8.28 1.36 -13.31
CA ASN A 111 8.58 1.12 -11.89
C ASN A 111 9.88 0.33 -11.72
N ARG A 112 10.20 -0.62 -12.60
CA ARG A 112 11.48 -1.35 -12.57
C ARG A 112 12.66 -0.45 -12.89
N VAL A 113 12.55 0.41 -13.90
CA VAL A 113 13.61 1.37 -14.24
C VAL A 113 13.89 2.31 -13.07
N VAL A 114 12.86 2.85 -12.44
CA VAL A 114 13.04 3.73 -11.27
C VAL A 114 13.65 2.98 -10.10
N ARG A 115 13.17 1.77 -9.79
CA ARG A 115 13.73 0.95 -8.69
C ARG A 115 15.18 0.54 -8.92
N ALA A 116 15.61 0.36 -10.17
CA ALA A 116 17.01 0.10 -10.49
C ALA A 116 17.91 1.33 -10.21
N SER A 117 17.33 2.53 -10.28
CA SER A 117 18.02 3.81 -10.08
C SER A 117 18.00 4.32 -8.62
N VAL A 118 17.18 3.73 -7.75
CA VAL A 118 17.06 4.12 -6.34
C VAL A 118 17.85 3.14 -5.45
N PRO A 119 18.68 3.65 -4.50
CA PRO A 119 19.37 2.80 -3.53
C PRO A 119 18.41 1.90 -2.76
N ARG A 120 18.80 0.65 -2.50
CA ARG A 120 17.95 -0.38 -1.88
C ARG A 120 17.44 0.06 -0.51
N GLU A 121 18.27 0.76 0.23
CA GLU A 121 18.03 1.24 1.60
C GLU A 121 16.91 2.28 1.66
N LEU A 122 16.50 2.84 0.51
CA LEU A 122 15.49 3.89 0.38
C LEU A 122 14.19 3.39 -0.24
N LEU A 123 14.11 2.12 -0.61
CA LEU A 123 12.88 1.54 -1.14
C LEU A 123 11.96 1.20 0.04
N PRO A 124 10.70 1.70 0.05
CA PRO A 124 9.75 1.32 1.08
C PRO A 124 9.50 -0.18 1.01
N ASP A 125 9.88 -0.84 2.10
CA ASP A 125 9.94 -2.30 2.22
C ASP A 125 8.72 -2.91 2.92
N GLY A 126 7.70 -2.11 3.27
CA GLY A 126 6.63 -2.47 4.23
C GLY A 126 6.09 -3.90 4.13
N THR A 127 5.44 -4.25 3.03
CA THR A 127 4.90 -5.62 2.82
C THR A 127 5.99 -6.64 2.46
N PHE A 128 7.11 -6.17 1.91
CA PHE A 128 8.20 -7.00 1.40
C PHE A 128 9.09 -7.56 2.51
N GLN A 129 9.30 -6.80 3.59
CA GLN A 129 10.02 -7.26 4.78
C GLN A 129 9.22 -8.27 5.58
N LEU A 130 7.91 -8.03 5.74
CA LEU A 130 6.96 -8.99 6.33
C LEU A 130 7.03 -10.35 5.62
N LEU A 131 7.23 -10.35 4.29
CA LEU A 131 7.30 -11.55 3.46
C LEU A 131 8.74 -11.98 3.09
N GLY A 132 9.76 -11.30 3.62
CA GLY A 132 11.16 -11.47 3.26
C GLY A 132 11.72 -12.85 3.62
N GLY A 133 11.34 -13.39 4.78
CA GLY A 133 11.80 -14.70 5.27
C GLY A 133 11.11 -15.93 4.65
N TYR A 134 10.05 -15.73 3.86
CA TYR A 134 9.19 -16.83 3.40
C TYR A 134 9.65 -17.49 2.10
N SER A 135 9.21 -18.71 1.83
CA SER A 135 9.40 -19.33 0.52
C SER A 135 8.60 -18.59 -0.56
N LEU A 136 9.05 -18.64 -1.83
CA LEU A 136 8.31 -17.99 -2.93
C LEU A 136 6.84 -18.46 -3.03
N PRO A 137 6.49 -19.75 -2.87
CA PRO A 137 5.10 -20.19 -2.86
C PRO A 137 4.27 -19.59 -1.71
N ALA A 138 4.86 -19.45 -0.51
CA ALA A 138 4.20 -18.82 0.63
C ALA A 138 3.97 -17.32 0.37
N VAL A 139 4.97 -16.62 -0.16
CA VAL A 139 4.83 -15.21 -0.58
C VAL A 139 3.78 -15.04 -1.67
N ALA A 140 3.74 -15.95 -2.65
CA ALA A 140 2.78 -15.88 -3.73
C ALA A 140 1.34 -16.08 -3.23
N SER A 141 1.10 -17.12 -2.43
CA SER A 141 -0.24 -17.42 -1.91
C SER A 141 -0.74 -16.36 -0.92
N ALA A 142 0.04 -16.06 0.13
CA ALA A 142 -0.34 -15.06 1.14
C ALA A 142 -0.37 -13.64 0.55
N GLY A 143 0.55 -13.35 -0.38
CA GLY A 143 0.63 -12.06 -1.05
C GLY A 143 -0.58 -11.75 -1.92
N ILE A 144 -1.25 -12.74 -2.50
CA ILE A 144 -2.50 -12.51 -3.25
C ILE A 144 -3.55 -11.89 -2.34
N ALA A 145 -3.89 -12.54 -1.22
CA ALA A 145 -4.94 -12.06 -0.33
C ALA A 145 -4.57 -10.71 0.29
N PHE A 146 -3.32 -10.57 0.74
CA PHE A 146 -2.85 -9.33 1.35
C PHE A 146 -2.91 -8.16 0.37
N VAL A 147 -2.32 -8.30 -0.83
CA VAL A 147 -2.27 -7.22 -1.82
C VAL A 147 -3.65 -6.95 -2.41
N ALA A 148 -4.46 -7.98 -2.64
CA ALA A 148 -5.82 -7.80 -3.15
C ALA A 148 -6.67 -6.99 -2.17
N MET A 149 -6.60 -7.28 -0.87
CA MET A 149 -7.30 -6.49 0.16
C MET A 149 -6.72 -5.10 0.30
N GLN A 150 -5.39 -4.99 0.29
CA GLN A 150 -4.73 -3.70 0.41
C GLN A 150 -5.21 -2.75 -0.71
N THR A 151 -5.12 -3.22 -1.94
CA THR A 151 -5.52 -2.42 -3.10
C THR A 151 -7.02 -2.21 -3.16
N LEU A 152 -7.84 -3.18 -2.71
CA LEU A 152 -9.29 -3.03 -2.64
C LEU A 152 -9.68 -1.88 -1.73
N TRP A 153 -9.09 -1.79 -0.54
CA TRP A 153 -9.41 -0.70 0.39
C TRP A 153 -8.98 0.66 -0.15
N GLU A 154 -7.81 0.71 -0.79
CA GLU A 154 -7.32 1.94 -1.41
C GLU A 154 -8.28 2.40 -2.53
N GLU A 155 -8.79 1.48 -3.37
CA GLU A 155 -9.81 1.85 -4.35
C GLU A 155 -11.10 2.34 -3.70
N LEU A 156 -11.63 1.60 -2.72
CA LEU A 156 -12.89 1.96 -2.04
C LEU A 156 -12.79 3.33 -1.36
N LEU A 157 -11.69 3.58 -0.64
CA LEU A 157 -11.50 4.83 0.09
C LEU A 157 -11.27 6.01 -0.86
N PHE A 158 -10.29 5.92 -1.76
CA PHE A 158 -9.89 7.07 -2.55
C PHE A 158 -10.81 7.28 -3.77
N ARG A 159 -11.17 6.19 -4.47
CA ARG A 159 -11.94 6.26 -5.73
C ARG A 159 -13.43 6.08 -5.51
N GLY A 160 -13.84 5.35 -4.49
CA GLY A 160 -15.24 5.28 -4.05
C GLY A 160 -15.63 6.47 -3.18
N ALA A 161 -15.06 6.59 -1.98
CA ALA A 161 -15.54 7.54 -0.97
C ALA A 161 -15.04 8.98 -1.22
N ILE A 162 -13.72 9.21 -1.22
CA ILE A 162 -13.12 10.56 -1.31
C ILE A 162 -13.47 11.22 -2.64
N PHE A 163 -13.33 10.52 -3.77
CA PHE A 163 -13.69 11.06 -5.08
C PHE A 163 -15.16 11.53 -5.12
N ASN A 164 -16.10 10.66 -4.73
CA ASN A 164 -17.53 11.00 -4.72
C ASN A 164 -17.85 12.14 -3.74
N ALA A 165 -17.22 12.17 -2.56
CA ALA A 165 -17.38 13.25 -1.60
C ALA A 165 -16.86 14.58 -2.17
N CYS A 166 -15.69 14.59 -2.80
CA CYS A 166 -15.15 15.78 -3.47
C CYS A 166 -16.05 16.24 -4.62
N THR A 167 -16.56 15.31 -5.45
CA THR A 167 -17.50 15.64 -6.52
C THR A 167 -18.75 16.30 -5.95
N LEU A 168 -19.38 15.68 -4.95
CA LEU A 168 -20.57 16.23 -4.30
C LEU A 168 -20.31 17.62 -3.70
N LEU A 169 -19.20 17.78 -2.97
CA LEU A 169 -18.82 19.07 -2.36
C LEU A 169 -18.57 20.16 -3.41
N LEU A 170 -17.96 19.83 -4.55
CA LEU A 170 -17.69 20.79 -5.62
C LEU A 170 -18.96 21.14 -6.40
N GLU A 171 -19.84 20.16 -6.64
CA GLU A 171 -21.13 20.37 -7.31
C GLU A 171 -22.07 21.22 -6.44
N THR A 172 -22.16 20.93 -5.14
CA THR A 172 -23.04 21.62 -4.17
C THR A 172 -22.46 22.95 -3.65
N GLY A 173 -21.17 22.98 -3.33
CA GLY A 173 -20.48 24.21 -2.90
C GLY A 173 -20.35 25.23 -4.04
N GLY A 174 -20.23 24.75 -5.28
CA GLY A 174 -20.29 25.58 -6.48
C GLY A 174 -21.63 26.26 -6.68
N THR A 175 -22.74 25.59 -6.36
CA THR A 175 -24.09 26.16 -6.42
C THR A 175 -24.35 27.20 -5.32
N ILE A 176 -23.72 27.06 -4.15
CA ILE A 176 -23.87 28.00 -3.02
C ILE A 176 -23.06 29.29 -3.22
N LEU A 177 -21.93 29.24 -3.93
CA LEU A 177 -21.02 30.39 -4.10
C LEU A 177 -21.20 31.17 -5.41
N ASP A 178 -22.20 30.82 -6.24
CA ASP A 178 -22.45 31.39 -7.57
C ASP A 178 -21.20 31.38 -8.49
N ARG A 179 -20.29 30.46 -8.19
CA ARG A 179 -19.01 30.20 -8.88
C ARG A 179 -18.90 28.71 -9.21
N GLY A 180 -20.03 28.06 -9.46
CA GLY A 180 -20.09 26.65 -9.76
C GLY A 180 -19.28 26.34 -11.01
N ALA A 181 -18.30 25.46 -10.86
CA ALA A 181 -17.67 24.83 -12.02
C ALA A 181 -18.71 23.95 -12.72
N ALA A 182 -18.64 23.80 -14.04
CA ALA A 182 -19.54 22.89 -14.74
C ALA A 182 -19.39 21.45 -14.17
N PRO A 183 -20.40 20.57 -14.23
CA PRO A 183 -20.31 19.21 -13.68
C PRO A 183 -19.10 18.41 -14.17
N VAL A 184 -18.64 18.69 -15.39
CA VAL A 184 -17.43 18.11 -15.99
C VAL A 184 -16.16 18.59 -15.26
N ASP A 185 -16.10 19.88 -14.93
CA ASP A 185 -14.98 20.50 -14.23
C ASP A 185 -14.92 20.03 -12.76
N ALA A 186 -16.07 19.85 -12.11
CA ALA A 186 -16.16 19.33 -10.75
C ALA A 186 -15.62 17.90 -10.63
N LYS A 187 -15.97 17.02 -11.58
CA LYS A 187 -15.45 15.64 -11.61
C LYS A 187 -13.96 15.60 -11.91
N LEU A 188 -13.46 16.45 -12.81
CA LEU A 188 -12.04 16.54 -13.09
C LEU A 188 -11.26 17.04 -11.87
N ALA A 189 -11.74 18.10 -11.20
CA ALA A 189 -11.13 18.61 -9.99
C ALA A 189 -11.17 17.59 -8.84
N ALA A 190 -12.28 16.87 -8.66
CA ALA A 190 -12.38 15.79 -7.69
C ALA A 190 -11.39 14.65 -8.00
N ALA A 191 -11.18 14.32 -9.28
CA ALA A 191 -10.20 13.32 -9.68
C ALA A 191 -8.77 13.75 -9.32
N VAL A 192 -8.43 15.01 -9.59
CA VAL A 192 -7.13 15.59 -9.22
C VAL A 192 -6.93 15.61 -7.71
N LEU A 193 -7.92 16.05 -6.94
CA LEU A 193 -7.85 16.12 -5.47
C LEU A 193 -7.71 14.73 -4.85
N SER A 194 -8.57 13.77 -5.23
CA SER A 194 -8.49 12.39 -4.72
C SER A 194 -7.13 11.75 -5.04
N SER A 195 -6.64 11.95 -6.26
CA SER A 195 -5.34 11.42 -6.68
C SER A 195 -4.16 12.07 -5.94
N ALA A 196 -4.24 13.38 -5.68
CA ALA A 196 -3.25 14.10 -4.87
C ALA A 196 -3.23 13.59 -3.43
N VAL A 197 -4.40 13.39 -2.81
CA VAL A 197 -4.53 12.84 -1.46
C VAL A 197 -3.99 11.40 -1.40
N PHE A 198 -4.23 10.60 -2.44
CA PHE A 198 -3.64 9.26 -2.58
C PHE A 198 -2.11 9.29 -2.67
N GLY A 199 -1.54 10.21 -3.44
CA GLY A 199 -0.09 10.44 -3.48
C GLY A 199 0.49 10.89 -2.15
N LEU A 200 -0.18 11.81 -1.45
CA LEU A 200 0.25 12.28 -0.14
C LEU A 200 0.24 11.15 0.89
N ALA A 201 -0.77 10.27 0.87
CA ALA A 201 -0.84 9.11 1.76
C ALA A 201 0.36 8.16 1.62
N HIS A 202 0.95 8.08 0.42
CA HIS A 202 2.14 7.28 0.16
C HIS A 202 3.45 8.03 0.45
N PHE A 203 3.46 9.34 0.21
CA PHE A 203 4.61 10.21 0.42
C PHE A 203 4.92 10.48 1.89
N LEU A 204 3.89 10.75 2.70
CA LEU A 204 4.04 11.18 4.10
C LEU A 204 4.75 10.13 4.97
N PRO A 205 4.40 8.83 4.93
CA PRO A 205 5.13 7.80 5.69
C PRO A 205 6.62 7.78 5.36
N LEU A 206 6.98 7.91 4.08
CA LEU A 206 8.37 7.98 3.63
C LEU A 206 9.10 9.21 4.16
N GLN A 207 8.43 10.36 4.24
CA GLN A 207 9.01 11.56 4.86
C GLN A 207 9.31 11.33 6.35
N VAL A 208 8.35 10.80 7.09
CA VAL A 208 8.49 10.54 8.53
C VAL A 208 9.63 9.54 8.81
N VAL A 209 9.65 8.42 8.08
CA VAL A 209 10.72 7.40 8.21
C VAL A 209 12.08 7.98 7.84
N SER A 210 12.17 8.75 6.75
CA SER A 210 13.42 9.40 6.34
C SER A 210 13.95 10.36 7.40
N CYS A 211 13.07 11.16 8.01
CA CYS A 211 13.47 12.10 9.07
C CYS A 211 13.96 11.37 10.33
N SER A 212 13.36 10.22 10.67
CA SER A 212 13.80 9.41 11.83
C SER A 212 15.18 8.75 11.62
N HIS A 213 15.45 8.25 10.41
CA HIS A 213 16.74 7.61 10.08
C HIS A 213 17.91 8.60 9.99
N ILE A 214 17.63 9.86 9.61
CA ILE A 214 18.63 10.93 9.53
C ILE A 214 19.13 11.35 10.93
N ASN A 215 18.31 11.16 11.97
CA ASN A 215 18.65 11.59 13.33
C ASN A 215 19.35 10.49 14.18
N GLY A 216 19.51 9.27 13.68
CA GLY A 216 19.99 8.12 14.47
C GLY A 216 21.38 7.56 14.10
N ILE A 217 21.97 7.96 12.97
CA ILE A 217 23.28 7.43 12.52
C ILE A 217 24.25 8.60 12.29
N PRO A 218 24.99 9.04 13.33
CA PRO A 218 26.04 10.03 13.15
C PRO A 218 27.20 9.39 12.38
N GLY A 219 27.47 9.86 11.15
CA GLY A 219 28.75 9.59 10.47
C GLY A 219 28.71 9.09 9.01
N ARG A 220 27.56 8.83 8.39
CA ARG A 220 27.50 8.45 6.96
C ARG A 220 26.88 9.54 6.09
N GLY A 221 27.60 10.65 5.96
CA GLY A 221 27.32 11.72 5.00
C GLY A 221 27.57 11.28 3.56
N ASN A 222 26.73 10.39 3.01
CA ASN A 222 26.79 10.04 1.59
C ASN A 222 25.87 10.98 0.81
N ARG A 223 26.46 11.93 0.07
CA ARG A 223 25.73 12.79 -0.90
C ARG A 223 24.90 11.98 -1.91
N SER A 224 25.32 10.74 -2.21
CA SER A 224 24.57 9.78 -3.04
C SER A 224 23.27 9.27 -2.39
N LEU A 225 23.17 9.28 -1.06
CA LEU A 225 21.92 8.93 -0.35
C LEU A 225 20.90 10.07 -0.48
N SER A 226 21.37 11.32 -0.48
CA SER A 226 20.53 12.53 -0.59
C SER A 226 19.83 12.63 -1.96
N SER A 227 20.57 12.37 -3.06
CA SER A 227 19.98 12.40 -4.41
C SER A 227 19.01 11.23 -4.66
N GLY A 228 19.35 10.02 -4.19
CA GLY A 228 18.47 8.86 -4.26
C GLY A 228 17.19 9.02 -3.42
N LEU A 229 17.30 9.72 -2.29
CA LEU A 229 16.16 9.99 -1.40
C LEU A 229 15.21 11.04 -2.01
N GLY A 230 15.75 12.07 -2.65
CA GLY A 230 14.95 13.06 -3.40
C GLY A 230 14.13 12.39 -4.49
N LEU A 231 14.75 11.52 -5.29
CA LEU A 231 14.07 10.77 -6.34
C LEU A 231 13.01 9.82 -5.77
N ALA A 232 13.32 9.07 -4.71
CA ALA A 232 12.37 8.15 -4.07
C ALA A 232 11.14 8.89 -3.51
N LYS A 233 11.34 10.06 -2.88
CA LYS A 233 10.29 10.92 -2.36
C LYS A 233 9.40 11.47 -3.48
N VAL A 234 10.00 12.05 -4.52
CA VAL A 234 9.23 12.56 -5.67
C VAL A 234 8.47 11.42 -6.35
N TYR A 235 9.11 10.26 -6.52
CA TYR A 235 8.48 9.09 -7.10
C TYR A 235 7.28 8.60 -6.27
N ALA A 236 7.42 8.52 -4.95
CA ALA A 236 6.36 8.08 -4.05
C ALA A 236 5.16 9.04 -3.96
N LEU A 237 5.32 10.29 -4.42
CA LEU A 237 4.21 11.22 -4.58
C LEU A 237 3.63 11.15 -6.00
N VAL A 238 4.47 11.35 -7.02
CA VAL A 238 4.04 11.50 -8.41
C VAL A 238 3.45 10.22 -8.95
N MET A 239 4.08 9.06 -8.69
CA MET A 239 3.59 7.81 -9.25
C MET A 239 2.19 7.45 -8.73
N PRO A 240 1.91 7.44 -7.41
CA PRO A 240 0.56 7.17 -6.94
C PRO A 240 -0.45 8.24 -7.40
N CYS A 241 -0.07 9.52 -7.50
CA CYS A 241 -0.95 10.53 -8.11
C CYS A 241 -1.35 10.18 -9.55
N VAL A 242 -0.38 9.83 -10.40
CA VAL A 242 -0.63 9.45 -11.79
C VAL A 242 -1.48 8.17 -11.87
N CYS A 243 -1.16 7.17 -11.04
CA CYS A 243 -1.98 5.96 -10.92
C CYS A 243 -3.41 6.28 -10.52
N GLY A 244 -3.62 7.15 -9.52
CA GLY A 244 -4.94 7.57 -9.07
C GLY A 244 -5.78 8.13 -10.21
N LEU A 245 -5.19 9.01 -11.03
CA LEU A 245 -5.86 9.57 -12.21
C LEU A 245 -6.21 8.50 -13.25
N ILE A 246 -5.26 7.60 -13.54
CA ILE A 246 -5.48 6.50 -14.49
C ILE A 246 -6.60 5.58 -13.99
N PHE A 247 -6.58 5.19 -12.70
CA PHE A 247 -7.59 4.32 -12.12
C PHE A 247 -8.97 4.98 -12.12
N ILE A 248 -9.08 6.26 -11.78
CA ILE A 248 -10.34 7.02 -11.87
C ILE A 248 -10.85 7.03 -13.32
N LYS A 249 -9.97 7.27 -14.30
CA LYS A 249 -10.34 7.27 -15.71
C LYS A 249 -10.86 5.91 -16.17
N LEU A 250 -10.15 4.83 -15.83
CA LEU A 250 -10.58 3.45 -16.13
C LEU A 250 -11.90 3.12 -15.46
N ASN A 251 -12.08 3.51 -14.20
CA ASN A 251 -13.29 3.24 -13.45
C ASN A 251 -14.50 3.98 -14.01
N SER A 252 -14.29 5.23 -14.45
CA SER A 252 -15.31 6.05 -15.11
C SER A 252 -15.73 5.46 -16.46
N GLU A 253 -14.77 5.04 -17.29
CA GLU A 253 -15.06 4.42 -18.60
C GLU A 253 -15.79 3.08 -18.47
N ALA A 254 -15.46 2.31 -17.44
CA ALA A 254 -16.09 1.03 -17.19
C ALA A 254 -17.35 1.13 -16.31
N GLY A 255 -17.68 2.30 -15.76
CA GLY A 255 -18.74 2.44 -14.75
C GLY A 255 -18.58 1.47 -13.58
N SER A 256 -17.34 1.19 -13.16
CA SER A 256 -17.02 0.19 -12.13
C SER A 256 -15.65 0.44 -11.50
N LEU A 257 -15.48 0.18 -10.20
CA LEU A 257 -14.16 0.25 -9.52
C LEU A 257 -13.26 -0.95 -9.83
N ILE A 258 -13.81 -2.03 -10.38
CA ILE A 258 -13.09 -3.29 -10.56
C ILE A 258 -11.87 -3.14 -11.49
N PRO A 259 -11.93 -2.41 -12.62
CA PRO A 259 -10.77 -2.25 -13.49
C PRO A 259 -9.60 -1.55 -12.81
N GLY A 260 -9.85 -0.44 -12.11
CA GLY A 260 -8.84 0.26 -11.30
C GLY A 260 -8.25 -0.66 -10.24
N TRP A 261 -9.11 -1.40 -9.52
CA TRP A 261 -8.67 -2.39 -8.54
C TRP A 261 -7.78 -3.48 -9.13
N VAL A 262 -8.17 -4.09 -10.25
CA VAL A 262 -7.39 -5.15 -10.91
C VAL A 262 -6.04 -4.62 -11.37
N MET A 263 -6.01 -3.42 -11.94
CA MET A 263 -4.77 -2.78 -12.37
C MET A 263 -3.85 -2.50 -11.19
N HIS A 264 -4.39 -1.95 -10.11
CA HIS A 264 -3.67 -1.62 -8.89
C HIS A 264 -3.13 -2.88 -8.19
N PHE A 265 -3.99 -3.89 -8.00
CA PHE A 265 -3.63 -5.21 -7.50
C PHE A 265 -2.48 -5.80 -8.33
N GLY A 266 -2.63 -5.83 -9.65
CA GLY A 266 -1.62 -6.42 -10.53
C GLY A 266 -0.26 -5.72 -10.41
N LEU A 267 -0.24 -4.38 -10.34
CA LEU A 267 1.01 -3.62 -10.21
C LEU A 267 1.72 -3.93 -8.89
N ASN A 268 0.96 -3.99 -7.79
CA ASN A 268 1.51 -4.25 -6.46
C ASN A 268 1.92 -5.72 -6.30
N TYR A 269 1.08 -6.66 -6.74
CA TYR A 269 1.35 -8.10 -6.65
C TYR A 269 2.48 -8.52 -7.58
N GLY A 270 2.49 -8.03 -8.82
CA GLY A 270 3.61 -8.25 -9.73
C GLY A 270 4.93 -7.72 -9.14
N SER A 271 4.89 -6.54 -8.49
CA SER A 271 6.05 -6.00 -7.78
C SER A 271 6.47 -6.88 -6.61
N LEU A 272 5.50 -7.45 -5.87
CA LEU A 272 5.72 -8.41 -4.80
C LEU A 272 6.56 -9.61 -5.27
N ILE A 273 6.06 -10.30 -6.29
CA ILE A 273 6.69 -11.50 -6.85
C ILE A 273 8.04 -11.16 -7.47
N TRP A 274 8.12 -10.09 -8.24
CA TRP A 274 9.36 -9.69 -8.90
C TRP A 274 10.48 -9.44 -7.90
N ASN A 275 10.22 -8.66 -6.85
CA ASN A 275 11.25 -8.38 -5.85
C ASN A 275 11.65 -9.66 -5.12
N LYS A 276 10.72 -10.57 -4.82
CA LYS A 276 11.06 -11.85 -4.18
C LYS A 276 12.02 -12.67 -5.04
N VAL A 277 11.72 -12.81 -6.33
CA VAL A 277 12.55 -13.55 -7.29
C VAL A 277 13.93 -12.88 -7.45
N TRP A 278 13.95 -11.55 -7.61
CA TRP A 278 15.17 -10.81 -7.90
C TRP A 278 16.08 -10.66 -6.67
N LEU A 279 15.54 -10.32 -5.51
CA LEU A 279 16.29 -10.23 -4.25
C LEU A 279 16.88 -11.59 -3.88
N GLY A 280 16.11 -12.68 -3.98
CA GLY A 280 16.61 -14.02 -3.73
C GLY A 280 17.72 -14.45 -4.71
N LYS A 281 17.71 -13.97 -5.96
CA LYS A 281 18.83 -14.19 -6.90
C LYS A 281 20.07 -13.39 -6.47
N ARG A 282 19.90 -12.14 -6.07
CA ARG A 282 20.99 -11.24 -5.71
C ARG A 282 21.67 -11.61 -4.39
N GLU A 283 20.93 -12.04 -3.38
CA GLU A 283 21.47 -12.56 -2.11
C GLU A 283 22.32 -13.81 -2.33
N ARG A 284 21.87 -14.73 -3.20
CA ARG A 284 22.67 -15.90 -3.59
C ARG A 284 23.98 -15.52 -4.29
N LEU A 285 23.96 -14.49 -5.13
CA LEU A 285 25.17 -14.00 -5.80
C LEU A 285 26.13 -13.32 -4.81
N TRP A 286 25.60 -12.53 -3.88
CA TRP A 286 26.40 -11.87 -2.85
C TRP A 286 27.06 -12.88 -1.91
N MET A 287 26.31 -13.87 -1.42
CA MET A 287 26.87 -14.94 -0.59
C MET A 287 27.98 -15.71 -1.31
N LYS A 288 27.81 -16.02 -2.60
CA LYS A 288 28.86 -16.64 -3.42
C LYS A 288 30.11 -15.76 -3.55
N ALA A 289 29.94 -14.46 -3.78
CA ALA A 289 31.05 -13.53 -3.89
C ALA A 289 31.83 -13.40 -2.56
N THR A 290 31.13 -13.32 -1.43
CA THR A 290 31.74 -13.21 -0.09
C THR A 290 32.43 -14.50 0.35
N LEU A 291 31.91 -15.66 -0.05
CA LEU A 291 32.57 -16.95 0.19
C LEU A 291 33.86 -17.07 -0.62
N ASN A 292 33.83 -16.67 -1.91
CA ASN A 292 34.99 -16.71 -2.78
C ASN A 292 36.08 -15.68 -2.42
N SER A 293 35.74 -14.59 -1.73
CA SER A 293 36.73 -13.60 -1.29
C SER A 293 37.44 -13.98 0.02
N ARG A 294 37.06 -15.11 0.64
CA ARG A 294 37.64 -15.61 1.90
C ARG A 294 38.52 -16.85 1.70
N THR A 295 38.60 -17.36 0.47
CA THR A 295 39.49 -18.45 0.03
C THR A 295 40.61 -17.87 -0.81
#